data_AF-A0A9X9L974-F1
#
_entry.id   AF-A0A9X9L974-F1
#
_cell.length_a   1.000
_cell.length_b   1.000
_cell.length_c   1.000
_cell.angle_alpha   90.00
_cell.angle_beta   90.00
_cell.angle_gamma   90.00
#
_symmetry.space_group_name_H-M   'P 1'
#
loop_
_entity.id
_entity.type
_entity.pdbx_description
1 polymer ?
#
loop_
_entity_poly.entity_id
_entity_poly.type
_entity_poly.pdbx_seq_one_letter_code
_entity_poly.pdbx_strand_id
1 'polypeptide(L)' 'MILHRDISENNIILTGSDVSRDWRGFLIDLDLAVLLSDDKPRERPRQ' A
#
# COMPACT_ATOMS: atom_id res chain seq x y z
N MET A 1 11.78 -4.20 3.47
CA MET A 1 10.44 -3.61 3.70
C MET A 1 9.80 -3.31 2.35
N ILE A 2 8.48 -3.44 2.15
CA ILE A 2 7.83 -3.07 0.87
C ILE A 2 7.18 -1.69 1.03
N LEU A 3 7.42 -0.80 0.05
CA LEU A 3 6.76 0.50 -0.04
C LEU A 3 5.80 0.50 -1.23
N HIS A 4 4.51 0.67 -1.00
CA HIS A 4 3.45 0.60 -2.02
C HIS A 4 3.52 1.73 -3.08
N ARG A 5 3.91 2.93 -2.64
CA ARG A 5 4.01 4.18 -3.44
C ARG A 5 2.72 4.71 -4.08
N ASP A 6 1.64 3.94 -4.14
CA ASP A 6 0.34 4.40 -4.66
C ASP A 6 -0.81 4.07 -3.72
N ILE A 7 -0.94 4.84 -2.64
CA ILE A 7 -2.02 4.66 -1.67
C ILE A 7 -3.14 5.64 -2.00
N SER A 8 -4.31 5.09 -2.33
CA SER A 8 -5.54 5.82 -2.62
C SER A 8 -6.76 4.99 -2.18
N GLU A 9 -7.94 5.61 -2.06
CA GLU A 9 -9.18 4.89 -1.75
C GLU A 9 -9.51 3.82 -2.78
N ASN A 10 -9.15 4.06 -4.05
CA ASN A 10 -9.36 3.13 -5.15
C ASN A 10 -8.53 1.84 -5.02
N ASN A 11 -7.41 1.90 -4.32
CA ASN A 11 -6.50 0.77 -4.11
C ASN A 11 -6.77 0.04 -2.77
N ILE A 12 -7.83 0.43 -2.05
CA ILE A 12 -8.23 -0.19 -0.78
C ILE A 12 -9.60 -0.84 -0.94
N ILE A 13 -9.66 -2.16 -0.79
CA ILE A 13 -10.92 -2.90 -0.73
C ILE A 13 -11.31 -3.10 0.73
N LEU A 14 -12.51 -2.65 1.09
CA LEU A 14 -13.14 -2.98 2.37
C LEU A 14 -14.04 -4.20 2.21
N THR A 15 -13.86 -5.17 3.09
CA THR A 15 -14.71 -6.37 3.19
C THR A 15 -15.21 -6.50 4.62
N GLY A 16 -16.40 -7.04 4.81
CA GLY A 16 -16.99 -7.23 6.13
C GLY A 16 -18.49 -7.14 6.04
N SER A 17 -19.16 -7.29 7.18
CA SER A 17 -20.58 -7.01 7.28
C SER A 17 -20.87 -6.00 8.38
N ASP A 18 -21.86 -5.14 8.14
CA ASP A 18 -22.34 -4.19 9.14
C ASP A 18 -22.91 -4.89 10.39
N VAL A 19 -23.38 -6.13 10.23
CA VAL A 19 -24.00 -6.93 11.29
C VAL A 19 -22.94 -7.43 12.28
N SER A 20 -21.82 -7.95 11.79
CA SER A 20 -20.71 -8.45 12.61
C SER A 20 -19.69 -7.36 12.98
N ARG A 21 -19.73 -6.20 12.31
CA ARG A 21 -18.74 -5.11 12.45
C ARG A 21 -17.29 -5.58 12.27
N ASP A 22 -17.09 -6.64 11.49
CA ASP A 22 -15.82 -7.32 11.26
C ASP A 22 -15.14 -6.82 9.98
N TRP A 23 -15.03 -5.50 9.86
CA TRP A 23 -14.42 -4.86 8.72
C TRP A 23 -12.93 -5.21 8.61
N ARG A 24 -12.51 -5.61 7.41
CA ARG A 24 -11.12 -5.85 7.02
C ARG A 24 -10.81 -5.03 5.77
N GLY A 25 -9.63 -4.43 5.76
CA GLY A 25 -9.08 -3.74 4.60
C GLY A 25 -8.05 -4.60 3.88
N PHE A 26 -8.13 -4.65 2.57
CA PHE A 26 -7.11 -5.23 1.70
C PHE A 26 -6.52 -4.13 0.83
N LEU A 27 -5.20 -4.10 0.74
CA LEU A 27 -4.48 -3.23 -0.18
C LEU A 27 -4.25 -4.01 -1.48
N ILE A 28 -4.64 -3.42 -2.59
CA ILE A 28 -4.51 -3.99 -3.94
C ILE A 28 -3.68 -3.05 -4.82
N ASP A 29 -3.39 -3.50 -6.04
CA ASP A 29 -2.55 -2.77 -7.02
C ASP A 29 -1.11 -2.53 -6.53
N LEU A 30 -0.27 -3.55 -6.72
CA LEU A 30 1.12 -3.56 -6.27
C LEU A 30 2.11 -3.20 -7.38
N ASP A 31 1.65 -2.68 -8.53
CA ASP A 31 2.51 -2.46 -9.69
C ASP A 31 3.56 -1.36 -9.44
N LEU A 32 3.23 -0.41 -8.55
CA LEU A 32 4.15 0.64 -8.10
C LEU A 32 4.93 0.26 -6.84
N ALA A 33 4.72 -0.92 -6.26
CA ALA A 33 5.41 -1.31 -5.03
C ALA A 33 6.91 -1.55 -5.27
N VAL A 34 7.74 -1.19 -4.28
CA VAL A 34 9.19 -1.44 -4.31
C VAL A 34 9.67 -2.14 -3.06
N LEU A 35 10.64 -3.04 -3.23
CA LEU A 35 11.39 -3.61 -2.13
C LEU A 35 12.44 -2.59 -1.65
N LEU A 36 12.22 -2.04 -0.47
CA LEU A 36 13.25 -1.33 0.28
C LEU A 36 14.26 -2.36 0.78
N SER A 37 15.46 -2.29 0.21
CA SER A 37 16.67 -2.94 0.73
C SER A 37 17.32 -2.00 1.73
N ASP A 38 17.85 -2.52 2.83
CA ASP A 38 18.53 -1.69 3.84
C ASP A 38 19.85 -1.10 3.29
N ASP A 39 20.36 -1.66 2.19
CA ASP A 39 21.56 -1.20 1.48
C ASP A 39 21.19 -0.39 0.22
N LYS A 40 20.80 0.89 0.36
CA LYS A 40 21.27 2.04 -0.46
C LYS A 40 20.46 3.34 -0.24
N PRO A 41 21.12 4.51 -0.41
CA PRO A 41 20.60 5.80 0.03
C PRO A 41 19.44 6.27 -0.83
N ARG A 42 18.46 6.92 -0.18
CA ARG A 42 17.33 7.60 -0.83
C ARG A 42 17.85 8.65 -1.81
N GLU A 43 17.86 8.33 -3.10
CA GLU A 43 17.95 9.36 -4.13
C GLU A 43 16.65 10.18 -4.08
N ARG A 44 16.80 11.45 -3.72
CA ARG A 44 15.70 12.42 -3.86
C ARG A 44 15.45 12.62 -5.35
N PRO A 45 14.19 12.66 -5.82
CA PRO A 45 13.93 13.17 -7.16
C PRO A 45 14.46 14.61 -7.21
N ARG A 46 15.43 14.86 -8.10
CA ARG A 46 15.68 16.22 -8.58
C ARG A 46 14.61 16.51 -9.64
N GLN A 47 13.61 17.28 -9.26
CA GLN A 47 12.98 18.36 -10.04
C GLN A 47 11.76 18.89 -9.29
#